data_AF-A0A6B3EV49-F1
#
_entry.id   AF-A0A6B3EV49-F1
#
_cell.length_a   1.000
_cell.length_b   1.000
_cell.length_c   1.000
_cell.angle_alpha   90.00
_cell.angle_beta   90.00
_cell.angle_gamma   90.00
#
_symmetry.space_group_name_H-M   'P 1'
#
loop_
_entity.id
_entity.type
_entity.pdbx_description
1 polymer ?
#
loop_
_entity_poly.entity_id
_entity_poly.type
_entity_poly.pdbx_seq_one_letter_code
_entity_poly.pdbx_strand_id
1 'polypeptide(L)'
;PILYGLSVFLVLLVLTPLGVTVNGAHAWLMVAGFSLQPAEFVKITIILGMAMLLAARVDAGDRDHPDHKTVLQSLGLAVLPIIIVLLMPDLGSVMV
;
A
#
# COMPACT_ATOMS: atom_id res chain seq x y z
N PRO A 1 -2.85 6.80 -10.07
CA PRO A 1 -2.02 5.72 -10.67
C PRO A 1 -0.53 5.81 -10.31
N ILE A 2 0.13 6.94 -10.56
CA ILE A 2 1.57 7.12 -10.29
C ILE A 2 1.91 6.92 -8.82
N LEU A 3 1.18 7.59 -7.92
CA LEU A 3 1.39 7.48 -6.47
C LEU A 3 1.26 6.03 -5.97
N TYR A 4 0.25 5.31 -6.46
CA TYR A 4 0.06 3.89 -6.13
C TYR A 4 1.26 3.05 -6.59
N GLY A 5 1.68 3.19 -7.85
CA GLY A 5 2.86 2.48 -8.38
C GLY A 5 4.12 2.79 -7.60
N LEU A 6 4.36 4.06 -7.26
CA LEU A 6 5.47 4.48 -6.42
C LEU A 6 5.40 3.87 -5.03
N SER A 7 4.23 3.87 -4.38
CA SER A 7 4.08 3.27 -3.05
C SER A 7 4.33 1.76 -3.06
N VAL A 8 3.85 1.04 -4.07
CA VAL A 8 4.10 -0.40 -4.25
C VAL A 8 5.59 -0.66 -4.48
N PHE A 9 6.22 0.16 -5.33
CA PHE A 9 7.66 0.07 -5.57
C PHE A 9 8.49 0.30 -4.30
N LEU A 10 8.16 1.34 -3.52
CA LEU A 10 8.84 1.61 -2.25
C LEU A 10 8.67 0.45 -1.25
N VAL A 11 7.47 -0.12 -1.15
CA VAL A 11 7.21 -1.28 -0.28
C VAL A 11 7.97 -2.53 -0.76
N LEU A 12 8.14 -2.72 -2.07
CA LEU A 12 8.96 -3.81 -2.62
C LEU A 12 10.45 -3.62 -2.31
N LEU A 13 10.96 -2.39 -2.32
CA LEU A 13 12.35 -2.12 -1.98
C LEU A 13 12.70 -2.55 -0.55
N VAL A 14 11.73 -2.49 0.38
CA VAL A 14 11.91 -2.95 1.77
C VAL A 14 12.25 -4.45 1.83
N LEU A 15 11.78 -5.25 0.88
CA LEU A 15 12.08 -6.70 0.83
C LEU A 15 13.49 -7.01 0.29
N THR A 16 14.21 -6.00 -0.18
CA THR A 16 15.59 -6.13 -0.66
C THR A 16 16.58 -5.79 0.46
N PRO A 17 17.90 -5.97 0.28
CA PRO A 17 18.90 -5.55 1.26
C PRO A 17 18.93 -4.04 1.58
N LEU A 18 18.12 -3.23 0.89
CA LEU A 18 17.91 -1.82 1.20
C LEU A 18 16.94 -1.59 2.37
N GLY A 19 16.12 -2.59 2.70
CA GLY A 19 15.29 -2.57 3.89
C GLY A 19 16.15 -2.61 5.16
N VAL A 20 15.71 -1.88 6.18
CA VAL A 20 16.37 -1.87 7.48
C VAL A 20 15.40 -2.20 8.61
N THR A 21 15.96 -2.78 9.66
CA THR A 21 15.23 -3.05 10.91
C THR A 21 15.36 -1.87 11.84
N VAL A 22 14.22 -1.30 12.25
CA VAL A 22 14.15 -0.27 13.29
C VAL A 22 13.20 -0.78 14.36
N ASN A 23 13.65 -0.78 15.63
CA ASN A 23 12.88 -1.27 16.78
C ASN A 23 12.32 -2.70 16.58
N GLY A 24 13.09 -3.59 15.93
CA GLY A 24 12.67 -4.97 15.67
C GLY A 24 11.77 -5.17 14.45
N ALA A 25 11.32 -4.12 13.75
CA ALA A 25 10.51 -4.25 12.54
C ALA A 25 11.35 -4.03 11.28
N HIS A 26 11.41 -5.02 10.36
CA HIS A 26 12.08 -4.89 9.06
C HIS A 26 11.12 -4.31 8.01
N ALA A 27 10.80 -3.03 8.18
CA ALA A 27 9.75 -2.32 7.43
C ALA A 27 10.17 -0.93 6.93
N TRP A 28 11.46 -0.58 7.05
CA TRP A 28 11.95 0.79 6.89
C TRP A 28 12.97 0.91 5.75
N LEU A 29 13.06 2.10 5.14
CA LEU A 29 14.10 2.51 4.21
C LEU A 29 14.88 3.69 4.78
N MET A 30 16.20 3.67 4.68
CA MET A 30 17.04 4.80 5.06
C MET A 30 17.35 5.66 3.84
N VAL A 31 16.93 6.92 3.86
CA VAL A 31 17.16 7.87 2.76
C VAL A 31 17.75 9.15 3.34
N ALA A 32 18.98 9.47 2.97
CA ALA A 32 19.67 10.70 3.39
C ALA A 32 19.67 10.96 4.92
N GLY A 33 19.75 9.90 5.73
CA GLY A 33 19.74 9.98 7.19
C GLY A 33 18.35 9.96 7.85
N PHE A 34 17.27 9.94 7.06
CA PHE A 34 15.90 9.80 7.55
C PHE A 34 15.40 8.37 7.38
N SER A 35 14.59 7.90 8.33
CA SER A 35 13.84 6.64 8.21
C SER A 35 12.48 6.91 7.56
N LEU A 36 12.22 6.24 6.45
CA LEU A 36 10.96 6.30 5.72
C LEU A 36 10.29 4.94 5.83
N GLN A 37 9.00 4.92 6.19
CA GLN A 37 8.18 3.70 6.25
C GLN A 37 7.22 3.63 5.06
N PRO A 38 7.52 2.84 4.01
CA PRO A 38 6.71 2.79 2.79
C PRO A 38 5.25 2.36 3.02
N ALA A 39 4.99 1.56 4.06
CA ALA A 39 3.65 1.09 4.42
C ALA A 39 2.67 2.25 4.71
N GLU A 40 3.15 3.40 5.19
CA GLU A 40 2.33 4.59 5.41
C GLU A 40 1.81 5.17 4.10
N PHE A 41 2.68 5.27 3.09
CA PHE A 41 2.29 5.73 1.76
C PHE A 41 1.30 4.77 1.10
N VAL A 42 1.53 3.47 1.25
CA VAL A 42 0.64 2.43 0.73
C VAL A 42 -0.80 2.57 1.26
N LYS A 43 -0.98 2.83 2.56
CA LYS A 43 -2.32 3.05 3.13
C LYS A 43 -3.05 4.21 2.45
N ILE A 44 -2.36 5.34 2.28
CA ILE A 44 -2.92 6.53 1.65
C ILE A 44 -3.28 6.25 0.19
N THR A 45 -2.37 5.63 -0.58
CA THR A 45 -2.57 5.40 -2.01
C THR A 45 -3.64 4.34 -2.29
N ILE A 46 -3.80 3.34 -1.43
CA ILE A 46 -4.91 2.38 -1.50
C ILE A 46 -6.24 3.12 -1.27
N ILE A 47 -6.36 3.92 -0.21
CA ILE A 47 -7.60 4.67 0.09
C ILE A 47 -7.98 5.56 -1.10
N LEU A 48 -7.03 6.35 -1.61
CA LEU A 48 -7.26 7.22 -2.76
C LEU A 48 -7.59 6.42 -4.03
N GLY A 49 -6.89 5.30 -4.27
CA GLY A 49 -7.12 4.43 -5.42
C GLY A 49 -8.52 3.81 -5.40
N MET A 50 -8.96 3.32 -4.25
CA MET A 50 -10.30 2.76 -4.06
C MET A 50 -11.37 3.83 -4.21
N ALA A 51 -11.18 5.00 -3.59
CA ALA A 51 -12.12 6.12 -3.69
C ALA A 51 -12.32 6.55 -5.16
N MET A 52 -11.22 6.72 -5.91
CA MET A 52 -11.31 7.06 -7.34
C MET A 52 -12.03 5.99 -8.16
N LEU A 53 -11.76 4.71 -7.93
CA LEU A 53 -12.43 3.63 -8.66
C LEU A 53 -13.94 3.60 -8.37
N LEU A 54 -14.32 3.72 -7.10
CA LEU A 54 -15.72 3.71 -6.67
C LEU A 54 -16.48 4.94 -7.18
N ALA A 55 -15.83 6.11 -7.17
CA ALA A 55 -16.45 7.37 -7.59
C ALA A 55 -16.53 7.53 -9.13
N ALA A 56 -15.61 6.93 -9.90
CA ALA A 56 -15.46 7.20 -11.33
C ALA A 56 -16.75 7.09 -12.17
N ARG A 57 -17.60 6.07 -11.92
CA ARG A 57 -18.87 5.90 -12.65
C ARG A 57 -20.04 6.67 -12.03
N VAL A 58 -19.93 7.04 -10.75
CA VAL A 58 -20.95 7.82 -10.06
C VAL A 58 -20.79 9.30 -10.43
N ASP A 59 -19.57 9.82 -10.38
CA ASP A 59 -19.24 11.21 -10.73
C ASP A 59 -19.47 11.51 -12.22
N ALA A 60 -19.34 10.50 -13.09
CA ALA A 60 -19.65 10.62 -14.52
C ALA A 60 -21.16 10.71 -14.80
N GLY A 61 -22.02 10.52 -13.80
CA GLY A 61 -23.48 10.49 -13.95
C GLY A 61 -24.01 9.21 -14.60
N ASP A 62 -23.15 8.21 -14.85
CA ASP A 62 -23.57 6.94 -15.44
C ASP A 62 -24.44 6.11 -14.47
N ARG A 63 -24.27 6.31 -13.14
CA ARG A 63 -24.96 5.52 -12.08
C ARG A 63 -25.08 6.30 -10.77
N ASP A 64 -26.11 5.99 -9.99
CA ASP A 64 -26.28 6.56 -8.64
C ASP A 64 -25.34 5.95 -7.58
N HIS A 65 -24.90 4.70 -7.79
CA HIS A 65 -24.07 3.97 -6.82
C HIS A 65 -23.03 3.07 -7.52
N PRO A 66 -21.90 2.75 -6.85
CA PRO A 66 -20.91 1.79 -7.37
C PRO A 66 -21.52 0.39 -7.49
N ASP A 67 -21.28 -0.28 -8.61
CA ASP A 67 -21.73 -1.66 -8.80
C ASP A 67 -20.80 -2.67 -8.11
N HIS A 68 -21.28 -3.90 -7.90
CA HIS A 68 -20.50 -4.98 -7.28
C HIS A 68 -19.16 -5.23 -7.99
N LYS A 69 -19.10 -5.02 -9.31
CA LYS A 69 -17.87 -5.16 -10.09
C LYS A 69 -16.85 -4.09 -9.73
N THR A 70 -17.26 -2.82 -9.63
CA THR A 70 -16.39 -1.71 -9.23
C THR A 70 -15.93 -1.87 -7.78
N VAL A 71 -16.81 -2.33 -6.89
CA VAL A 71 -16.45 -2.68 -5.51
C VAL A 71 -15.38 -3.78 -5.51
N LEU A 72 -15.59 -4.87 -6.25
CA LEU A 72 -14.63 -5.97 -6.32
C LEU A 72 -13.28 -5.53 -6.92
N GLN A 73 -13.29 -4.65 -7.92
CA GLN A 73 -12.07 -4.06 -8.48
C GLN A 73 -11.33 -3.18 -7.46
N SER A 74 -12.05 -2.37 -6.68
CA SER A 74 -11.46 -1.54 -5.62
C SER A 74 -10.81 -2.38 -4.53
N LEU A 75 -11.47 -3.47 -4.10
CA LEU A 75 -10.90 -4.44 -3.17
C LEU A 75 -9.68 -5.14 -3.77
N GLY A 76 -9.76 -5.55 -5.03
CA GLY A 76 -8.65 -6.17 -5.76
C GLY A 76 -7.40 -5.28 -5.84
N LEU A 77 -7.58 -3.96 -5.93
CA LEU A 77 -6.46 -3.00 -5.89
C LEU A 77 -5.71 -3.04 -4.55
N ALA A 78 -6.40 -3.26 -3.43
CA ALA A 78 -5.76 -3.34 -2.12
C ALA A 78 -4.98 -4.65 -1.89
N VAL A 79 -5.35 -5.74 -2.58
CA VAL A 79 -4.78 -7.08 -2.35
C VAL A 79 -3.26 -7.10 -2.57
N LEU A 80 -2.77 -6.53 -3.68
CA LEU A 80 -1.35 -6.55 -4.01
C LEU A 80 -0.47 -5.93 -2.90
N PRO A 81 -0.68 -4.66 -2.51
CA PRO A 81 0.12 -4.04 -1.46
C PRO A 81 -0.05 -4.72 -0.10
N ILE A 82 -1.24 -5.23 0.23
CA ILE A 82 -1.46 -5.99 1.47
C ILE A 82 -0.56 -7.23 1.50
N ILE A 83 -0.52 -8.01 0.42
CA ILE A 83 0.35 -9.19 0.33
C ILE A 83 1.81 -8.80 0.55
N ILE A 84 2.29 -7.73 -0.08
CA ILE A 84 3.70 -7.34 0.05
C ILE A 84 4.01 -6.90 1.50
N VAL A 85 3.11 -6.17 2.15
CA VAL A 85 3.27 -5.79 3.56
C VAL A 85 3.27 -7.01 4.48
N LEU A 86 2.44 -8.02 4.20
CA LEU A 86 2.43 -9.28 4.97
C LEU A 86 3.70 -10.11 4.80
N LEU A 87 4.45 -9.92 3.71
CA LEU A 87 5.75 -10.57 3.51
C LEU A 87 6.90 -9.89 4.26
N MET A 88 6.67 -8.71 4.85
CA MET A 88 7.69 -8.00 5.61
C MET A 88 7.98 -8.75 6.92
N PRO A 89 9.25 -9.06 7.23
CA PRO A 89 9.59 -9.72 8.48
C PRO A 89 9.38 -8.76 9.65
N ASP A 90 8.45 -9.10 10.54
CA ASP A 90 8.29 -8.40 11.83
C ASP A 90 8.96 -9.21 12.95
N LEU A 91 10.19 -8.83 13.31
CA LEU A 91 10.94 -9.50 14.38
C LEU A 91 10.40 -9.12 15.77
N GLY A 92 9.47 -8.16 15.89
CA GLY A 92 8.77 -7.86 17.13
C GLY A 92 7.97 -9.05 17.66
N SER A 93 7.54 -9.96 16.78
CA SER A 93 6.91 -11.24 17.15
C SER A 93 7.90 -12.35 17.54
N VAL A 94 9.19 -12.20 17.18
CA VAL A 94 10.23 -13.22 17.36
C VAL A 94 11.03 -13.00 18.64
N MET A 95 11.09 -11.78 19.16
CA MET A 95 11.86 -11.43 20.37
C MET A 95 11.04 -11.39 21.68
N VAL A 96 9.78 -11.86 21.66
CA VAL A 96 8.96 -12.07 22.87
C VAL A 96 9.07 -13.52 23.33
#